data_AF-A0A534RJV4-F1
#
_entry.id   AF-A0A534RJV4-F1
#
_cell.length_a   1.000
_cell.length_b   1.000
_cell.length_c   1.000
_cell.angle_alpha   90.00
_cell.angle_beta   90.00
_cell.angle_gamma   90.00
#
_symmetry.space_group_name_H-M   'P 1'
#
loop_
_entity.id
_entity.type
_entity.pdbx_description
1 polymer ?
#
loop_
_entity_poly.entity_id
_entity_poly.type
_entity_poly.pdbx_seq_one_letter_code
_entity_poly.pdbx_strand_id
1 'polypeptide(L)'
;LLGSSLGGHLATLAAARNPERVRGLVLFAPAFGFAARWEARVGPAAMARWRADGVLPVFHYGRGREEPLSIAFLEDARRHPDTPDPSCPALVFAGRHDDVVPLASVERFTSGHPERELVAFDAGHELVEVLEPMWELTAAFLHRLGAVAR
;
A
#
# COMPACT_ATOMS: atom_id res chain seq x y z
N LEU A 1 3.86 9.93 -7.53
CA LEU A 1 4.66 8.96 -6.73
C LEU A 1 4.26 7.56 -7.15
N LEU A 2 5.21 6.62 -7.13
CA LEU A 2 4.94 5.20 -7.35
C LEU A 2 5.19 4.48 -6.02
N GLY A 3 4.29 3.59 -5.62
CA GLY A 3 4.42 2.89 -4.33
C GLY A 3 3.78 1.51 -4.33
N SER A 4 4.54 0.50 -3.89
CA SER A 4 4.07 -0.87 -3.74
C SER A 4 3.83 -1.21 -2.26
N SER A 5 2.76 -1.93 -1.95
CA SER A 5 2.42 -2.42 -0.61
C SER A 5 2.47 -1.30 0.44
N LEU A 6 3.31 -1.43 1.48
CA LEU A 6 3.52 -0.37 2.48
C LEU A 6 4.00 0.95 1.86
N GLY A 7 4.84 0.89 0.82
CA GLY A 7 5.25 2.06 0.05
C GLY A 7 4.07 2.73 -0.67
N GLY A 8 3.05 1.97 -1.06
CA GLY A 8 1.79 2.51 -1.58
C GLY A 8 1.02 3.31 -0.54
N HIS A 9 0.87 2.77 0.69
CA HIS A 9 0.27 3.50 1.80
C HIS A 9 1.03 4.80 2.11
N LEU A 10 2.37 4.74 2.17
CA LEU A 10 3.21 5.91 2.42
C LEU A 10 3.15 6.94 1.29
N ALA A 11 3.09 6.51 0.02
CA ALA A 11 2.93 7.41 -1.11
C ALA A 11 1.59 8.17 -1.05
N THR A 12 0.51 7.48 -0.69
CA THR A 12 -0.82 8.07 -0.48
C THR A 12 -0.81 9.05 0.71
N LEU A 13 -0.16 8.69 1.82
CA LEU A 13 0.02 9.58 2.97
C LEU A 13 0.83 10.83 2.62
N ALA A 14 1.91 10.68 1.86
CA ALA A 14 2.76 11.78 1.43
C ALA A 14 2.01 12.75 0.50
N ALA A 15 1.20 12.22 -0.42
CA ALA A 15 0.34 13.02 -1.30
C ALA A 15 -0.72 13.78 -0.50
N ALA A 16 -1.35 13.15 0.49
CA ALA A 16 -2.37 13.80 1.32
C ALA A 16 -1.79 14.96 2.13
N ARG A 17 -0.52 14.85 2.54
CA ARG A 17 0.19 15.90 3.30
C ARG A 17 0.79 17.01 2.43
N ASN A 18 1.03 16.74 1.14
CA ASN A 18 1.69 17.68 0.22
C ASN A 18 0.96 17.72 -1.13
N PRO A 19 -0.34 18.09 -1.14
CA PRO A 19 -1.17 18.02 -2.34
C PRO A 19 -0.62 18.86 -3.50
N GLU A 20 0.10 19.95 -3.20
CA GLU A 20 0.73 20.84 -4.18
C GLU A 20 1.99 20.24 -4.84
N ARG A 21 2.60 19.21 -4.23
CA ARG A 21 3.85 18.60 -4.72
C ARG A 21 3.64 17.28 -5.44
N VAL A 22 2.47 16.65 -5.25
CA VAL A 22 2.19 15.33 -5.84
C VAL A 22 1.09 15.46 -6.89
N ARG A 23 1.50 15.34 -8.16
CA ARG A 23 0.58 15.42 -9.31
C ARG A 23 -0.31 14.19 -9.50
N GLY A 24 0.10 13.04 -8.98
CA GLY A 24 -0.67 11.80 -9.07
C GLY A 24 0.07 10.61 -8.46
N LEU A 25 -0.66 9.50 -8.34
CA LEU A 25 -0.21 8.27 -7.71
C LEU A 25 -0.31 7.09 -8.67
N VAL A 26 0.67 6.19 -8.63
CA VAL A 26 0.55 4.84 -9.16
C VAL A 26 0.84 3.89 -8.02
N LEU A 27 -0.15 3.07 -7.65
CA LEU A 27 -0.13 2.25 -6.45
C LEU A 27 -0.22 0.77 -6.83
N PHE A 28 0.61 -0.07 -6.22
CA PHE A 28 0.61 -1.52 -6.43
C PHE A 28 0.26 -2.20 -5.12
N ALA A 29 -0.89 -2.87 -5.06
CA ALA A 29 -1.43 -3.53 -3.86
C ALA A 29 -1.27 -2.69 -2.57
N PRO A 30 -1.72 -1.41 -2.54
CA PRO A 30 -1.39 -0.49 -1.46
C PRO A 30 -1.90 -1.00 -0.10
N ALA A 31 -1.03 -0.99 0.91
CA ALA A 31 -1.28 -1.58 2.22
C ALA A 31 -2.26 -0.76 3.10
N PHE A 32 -3.44 -0.41 2.60
CA PHE A 32 -4.48 0.27 3.38
C PHE A 32 -4.95 -0.58 4.58
N GLY A 33 -5.24 0.06 5.70
CA GLY A 33 -5.57 -0.61 6.97
C GLY A 33 -4.41 -1.43 7.55
N PHE A 34 -3.16 -1.06 7.26
CA PHE A 34 -1.96 -1.81 7.67
C PHE A 34 -1.95 -2.17 9.15
N ALA A 35 -2.17 -1.19 10.04
CA ALA A 35 -2.06 -1.41 11.48
C ALA A 35 -3.09 -2.45 11.96
N ALA A 36 -4.37 -2.25 11.63
CA ALA A 36 -5.44 -3.17 12.02
C ALA A 36 -5.24 -4.58 11.45
N ARG A 37 -4.80 -4.70 10.18
CA ARG A 37 -4.51 -6.00 9.55
C ARG A 37 -3.34 -6.71 10.21
N TRP A 38 -2.29 -5.98 10.57
CA TRP A 38 -1.13 -6.55 11.24
C TRP A 38 -1.49 -7.03 12.65
N GLU A 39 -2.29 -6.27 13.40
CA GLU A 39 -2.79 -6.71 14.70
C GLU A 39 -3.62 -7.99 14.61
N ALA A 40 -4.52 -8.07 13.62
CA ALA A 40 -5.31 -9.26 13.38
C ALA A 40 -4.45 -10.48 13.01
N ARG A 41 -3.44 -10.28 12.14
CA ARG A 41 -2.52 -11.34 11.69
C ARG A 41 -1.62 -11.85 12.80
N VAL A 42 -1.07 -10.96 13.62
CA VAL A 42 -0.23 -11.33 14.77
C VAL A 42 -1.07 -12.02 15.85
N GLY A 43 -2.30 -11.57 16.06
CA GLY A 43 -3.24 -12.14 17.02
C GLY A 43 -2.98 -11.67 18.46
N PRO A 44 -3.99 -11.78 19.35
CA PRO A 44 -4.01 -11.11 20.64
C PRO A 44 -2.88 -11.54 21.58
N ALA A 45 -2.55 -12.85 21.61
CA ALA A 45 -1.52 -13.38 22.49
C ALA A 45 -0.11 -12.89 22.09
N ALA A 46 0.23 -12.96 20.80
CA ALA A 46 1.52 -12.47 20.31
C ALA A 46 1.61 -10.93 20.35
N MET A 47 0.49 -10.23 20.16
CA MET A 47 0.41 -8.78 20.37
C MET A 47 0.69 -8.38 21.83
N ALA A 48 0.16 -9.11 22.80
CA ALA A 48 0.45 -8.88 24.22
C ALA A 48 1.94 -9.09 24.51
N ARG A 49 2.54 -10.15 23.96
CA ARG A 49 3.98 -10.41 24.06
C ARG A 49 4.82 -9.32 23.40
N TRP A 50 4.46 -8.89 22.20
CA TRP A 50 5.20 -7.83 21.49
C TRP A 50 5.21 -6.51 22.28
N ARG A 51 4.08 -6.16 22.92
CA ARG A 51 4.00 -4.99 23.81
C ARG A 51 4.85 -5.15 25.07
N ALA A 52 4.87 -6.34 25.66
CA ALA A 52 5.66 -6.60 26.88
C ALA A 52 7.17 -6.66 26.60
N ASP A 53 7.55 -7.36 25.54
CA ASP A 53 8.95 -7.63 25.16
C ASP A 53 9.56 -6.46 24.34
N GLY A 54 8.73 -5.55 23.83
CA GLY A 54 9.10 -4.40 23.00
C GLY A 54 9.48 -4.77 21.55
N VAL A 55 9.78 -6.03 21.27
CA VAL A 55 10.15 -6.53 19.94
C VAL A 55 9.45 -7.85 19.61
N LEU A 56 9.19 -8.08 18.32
CA LEU A 56 8.68 -9.34 17.78
C LEU A 56 9.60 -9.80 16.66
N PRO A 57 10.09 -11.05 16.64
CA PRO A 57 10.81 -11.60 15.51
C PRO A 57 9.89 -11.66 14.28
N VAL A 58 10.32 -11.06 13.17
CA VAL A 58 9.63 -11.14 11.88
C VAL A 58 10.63 -11.57 10.81
N PHE A 59 10.18 -12.34 9.84
CA PHE A 59 11.05 -12.75 8.73
C PHE A 59 11.34 -11.55 7.81
N HIS A 60 12.61 -11.17 7.71
CA HIS A 60 13.05 -10.09 6.83
C HIS A 60 13.53 -10.64 5.49
N TYR A 61 12.68 -10.62 4.47
CA TYR A 61 12.97 -11.20 3.15
C TYR A 61 14.27 -10.71 2.52
N GLY A 62 14.59 -9.41 2.60
CA GLY A 62 15.85 -8.87 2.06
C GLY A 62 17.13 -9.35 2.77
N ARG A 63 17.01 -9.94 3.97
CA ARG A 63 18.12 -10.51 4.75
C ARG A 63 18.03 -12.03 4.89
N GLY A 64 16.94 -12.64 4.42
CA GLY A 64 16.71 -14.08 4.50
C GLY A 64 16.69 -14.67 5.91
N ARG A 65 16.38 -13.87 6.95
CA ARG A 65 16.40 -14.31 8.35
C ARG A 65 15.39 -13.55 9.20
N GLU A 66 15.09 -14.07 10.38
CA GLU A 66 14.32 -13.34 11.39
C GLU A 66 15.11 -12.13 11.90
N GLU A 67 14.42 -11.00 12.02
CA GLU A 67 14.93 -9.75 12.58
C GLU A 67 13.93 -9.22 13.62
N PRO A 68 14.40 -8.56 14.68
CA PRO A 68 13.53 -7.97 15.68
C PRO A 68 12.82 -6.72 15.11
N LEU A 69 11.50 -6.70 15.16
CA LEU A 69 10.68 -5.53 14.83
C LEU A 69 10.17 -4.88 16.11
N SER A 70 10.49 -3.61 16.32
CA SER A 70 10.03 -2.84 17.50
C SER A 70 8.52 -2.59 17.45
N ILE A 71 7.85 -2.67 18.61
CA ILE A 71 6.42 -2.34 18.75
C ILE A 71 6.13 -0.89 18.32
N ALA A 72 7.13 0.00 18.44
CA ALA A 72 7.04 1.37 18.00
C ALA A 72 6.69 1.50 16.50
N PHE A 73 6.98 0.49 15.68
CA PHE A 73 6.58 0.47 14.27
C PHE A 73 5.05 0.42 14.11
N LEU A 74 4.37 -0.43 14.88
CA LEU A 74 2.92 -0.53 14.83
C LEU A 74 2.25 0.66 15.53
N GLU A 75 2.83 1.13 16.64
CA GLU A 75 2.38 2.35 17.32
C GLU A 75 2.49 3.57 16.41
N ASP A 76 3.56 3.67 15.61
CA ASP A 76 3.72 4.72 14.62
C ASP A 76 2.63 4.66 13.55
N ALA A 77 2.39 3.47 12.99
CA ALA A 77 1.35 3.28 11.98
C ALA A 77 -0.04 3.75 12.46
N ARG A 78 -0.37 3.56 13.74
CA ARG A 78 -1.65 4.01 14.33
C ARG A 78 -1.81 5.52 14.45
N ARG A 79 -0.71 6.28 14.35
CA ARG A 79 -0.76 7.75 14.36
C ARG A 79 -1.19 8.31 13.00
N HIS A 80 -1.44 7.46 12.01
CA HIS A 80 -1.78 7.84 10.66
C HIS A 80 -3.12 7.23 10.24
N PRO A 81 -3.85 7.86 9.30
CA PRO A 81 -5.08 7.30 8.77
C PRO A 81 -4.82 5.93 8.14
N ASP A 82 -5.67 4.95 8.42
CA ASP A 82 -5.58 3.61 7.82
C ASP A 82 -5.60 3.65 6.29
N THR A 83 -6.39 4.57 5.74
CA THR A 83 -6.48 4.89 4.31
C THR A 83 -6.41 6.40 4.15
N PRO A 84 -5.24 6.98 3.86
CA PRO A 84 -5.13 8.40 3.55
C PRO A 84 -5.88 8.75 2.26
N ASP A 85 -6.42 9.97 2.16
CA ASP A 85 -7.36 10.36 1.11
C ASP A 85 -6.93 11.63 0.35
N PRO A 86 -5.89 11.56 -0.52
CA PRO A 86 -5.39 12.69 -1.29
C PRO A 86 -6.28 13.03 -2.49
N SER A 87 -6.48 14.30 -2.81
CA SER A 87 -7.30 14.72 -3.95
C SER A 87 -6.66 14.49 -5.34
N CYS A 88 -5.41 14.07 -5.41
CA CYS A 88 -4.74 13.85 -6.70
C CYS A 88 -5.25 12.58 -7.41
N PRO A 89 -5.19 12.52 -8.75
CA PRO A 89 -5.50 11.32 -9.51
C PRO A 89 -4.63 10.12 -9.09
N ALA A 90 -5.18 8.91 -9.19
CA ALA A 90 -4.46 7.69 -8.88
C ALA A 90 -4.76 6.57 -9.86
N LEU A 91 -3.74 5.84 -10.30
CA LEU A 91 -3.88 4.53 -10.91
C LEU A 91 -3.51 3.48 -9.87
N VAL A 92 -4.41 2.53 -9.61
CA VAL A 92 -4.23 1.54 -8.56
C VAL A 92 -4.34 0.13 -9.14
N PHE A 93 -3.33 -0.67 -8.90
CA PHE A 93 -3.28 -2.08 -9.25
C PHE A 93 -3.51 -2.95 -8.02
N ALA A 94 -4.31 -4.00 -8.15
CA ALA A 94 -4.56 -4.95 -7.07
C ALA A 94 -4.71 -6.37 -7.60
N GLY A 95 -4.33 -7.36 -6.79
CA GLY A 95 -4.55 -8.77 -7.07
C GLY A 95 -5.94 -9.20 -6.59
N ARG A 96 -6.68 -9.96 -7.39
CA ARG A 96 -7.94 -10.60 -6.98
C ARG A 96 -7.73 -11.70 -5.94
N HIS A 97 -6.52 -12.25 -5.89
CA HIS A 97 -6.10 -13.31 -4.98
C HIS A 97 -5.09 -12.82 -3.93
N ASP A 98 -5.06 -11.50 -3.69
CA ASP A 98 -4.22 -10.91 -2.67
C ASP A 98 -4.69 -11.36 -1.26
N ASP A 99 -3.85 -12.16 -0.59
CA ASP A 99 -4.07 -12.69 0.75
C ASP A 99 -3.50 -11.78 1.85
N VAL A 100 -2.83 -10.68 1.47
CA VAL A 100 -2.23 -9.70 2.38
C VAL A 100 -3.13 -8.47 2.49
N VAL A 101 -3.54 -7.90 1.36
CA VAL A 101 -4.37 -6.69 1.25
C VAL A 101 -5.71 -7.07 0.60
N PRO A 102 -6.83 -7.01 1.36
CA PRO A 102 -8.14 -7.30 0.80
C PRO A 102 -8.50 -6.32 -0.32
N LEU A 103 -8.91 -6.83 -1.49
CA LEU A 103 -9.35 -6.04 -2.64
C LEU A 103 -10.38 -4.97 -2.27
N ALA A 104 -11.32 -5.30 -1.38
CA ALA A 104 -12.36 -4.38 -0.90
C ALA A 104 -11.79 -3.08 -0.27
N SER A 105 -10.61 -3.15 0.34
CA SER A 105 -9.94 -1.97 0.91
C SER A 105 -9.47 -1.01 -0.19
N VAL A 106 -9.02 -1.57 -1.30
CA VAL A 106 -8.57 -0.84 -2.49
C VAL A 106 -9.76 -0.27 -3.26
N GLU A 107 -10.80 -1.08 -3.46
CA GLU A 107 -12.06 -0.65 -4.11
C GLU A 107 -12.69 0.54 -3.39
N ARG A 108 -12.68 0.53 -2.04
CA ARG A 108 -13.17 1.64 -1.23
C ARG A 108 -12.35 2.92 -1.45
N PHE A 109 -11.03 2.81 -1.55
CA PHE A 109 -10.17 3.95 -1.82
C PHE A 109 -10.45 4.55 -3.20
N THR A 110 -10.61 3.72 -4.22
CA THR A 110 -10.83 4.19 -5.59
C THR A 110 -12.24 4.72 -5.81
N SER A 111 -13.27 4.14 -5.18
CA SER A 111 -14.65 4.62 -5.33
C SER A 111 -14.92 5.98 -4.70
N GLY A 112 -14.04 6.45 -3.81
CA GLY A 112 -14.16 7.77 -3.19
C GLY A 112 -13.96 8.95 -4.15
N HIS A 113 -13.28 8.75 -5.30
CA HIS A 113 -12.95 9.82 -6.23
C HIS A 113 -12.99 9.35 -7.69
N PRO A 114 -13.63 10.10 -8.61
CA PRO A 114 -13.73 9.72 -10.02
C PRO A 114 -12.38 9.75 -10.77
N GLU A 115 -11.39 10.51 -10.29
CA GLU A 115 -10.04 10.56 -10.87
C GLU A 115 -9.14 9.38 -10.44
N ARG A 116 -9.69 8.40 -9.71
CA ARG A 116 -8.98 7.20 -9.27
C ARG A 116 -9.44 6.00 -10.08
N GLU A 117 -8.48 5.31 -10.68
CA GLU A 117 -8.69 4.14 -11.53
C GLU A 117 -8.21 2.89 -10.79
N LEU A 118 -9.04 1.85 -10.72
CA LEU A 118 -8.67 0.53 -10.22
C LEU A 118 -8.54 -0.45 -11.38
N VAL A 119 -7.40 -1.15 -11.45
CA VAL A 119 -7.18 -2.28 -12.35
C VAL A 119 -6.86 -3.51 -11.50
N ALA A 120 -7.81 -4.44 -11.44
CA ALA A 120 -7.67 -5.67 -10.66
C ALA A 120 -7.32 -6.87 -11.56
N PHE A 121 -6.18 -7.49 -11.29
CA PHE A 121 -5.64 -8.63 -12.05
C PHE A 121 -5.94 -9.96 -11.38
N ASP A 122 -5.94 -11.03 -12.19
CA ASP A 122 -5.93 -12.41 -11.72
C ASP A 122 -4.52 -12.78 -11.18
N ALA A 123 -4.18 -12.21 -10.02
CA ALA A 123 -2.85 -12.26 -9.42
C ALA A 123 -2.92 -12.18 -7.89
N GLY A 124 -1.82 -12.55 -7.24
CA GLY A 124 -1.62 -12.40 -5.79
C GLY A 124 -1.11 -11.01 -5.39
N HIS A 125 -0.61 -10.88 -4.15
CA HIS A 125 -0.12 -9.61 -3.60
C HIS A 125 1.04 -8.98 -4.39
N GLU A 126 1.98 -9.82 -4.85
CA GLU A 126 3.24 -9.37 -5.46
C GLU A 126 3.06 -8.77 -6.87
N LEU A 127 1.98 -9.13 -7.58
CA LEU A 127 1.67 -8.67 -8.95
C LEU A 127 2.78 -8.94 -9.98
N VAL A 128 3.74 -9.82 -9.67
CA VAL A 128 4.92 -10.06 -10.52
C VAL A 128 4.60 -10.80 -11.81
N GLU A 129 3.46 -11.50 -11.90
CA GLU A 129 3.04 -12.16 -13.14
C GLU A 129 2.45 -11.18 -14.18
N VAL A 130 2.14 -9.95 -13.76
CA VAL A 130 1.40 -8.95 -14.57
C VAL A 130 2.19 -7.65 -14.75
N LEU A 131 3.52 -7.72 -14.68
CA LEU A 131 4.40 -6.55 -14.79
C LEU A 131 4.25 -5.81 -16.14
N GLU A 132 4.16 -6.54 -17.25
CA GLU A 132 4.04 -5.93 -18.58
C GLU A 132 2.76 -5.09 -18.75
N PRO A 133 1.55 -5.62 -18.54
CA PRO A 133 0.33 -4.81 -18.64
C PRO A 133 0.29 -3.67 -17.60
N MET A 134 0.85 -3.88 -16.39
CA MET A 134 0.98 -2.79 -15.41
C MET A 134 1.88 -1.66 -15.92
N TRP A 135 2.98 -2.00 -16.59
CA TRP A 135 3.90 -1.02 -17.15
C TRP A 135 3.22 -0.18 -18.25
N GLU A 136 2.52 -0.82 -19.19
CA GLU A 136 1.79 -0.12 -20.26
C GLU A 136 0.74 0.85 -19.71
N LEU A 137 -0.07 0.40 -18.75
CA LEU A 137 -1.09 1.20 -18.10
C LEU A 137 -0.49 2.36 -17.29
N THR A 138 0.63 2.10 -16.62
CA THR A 138 1.39 3.13 -15.90
C THR A 138 1.89 4.21 -16.87
N ALA A 139 2.53 3.82 -17.97
CA ALA A 139 3.03 4.76 -18.97
C ALA A 139 1.90 5.62 -19.56
N ALA A 140 0.78 4.98 -19.92
CA ALA A 140 -0.40 5.70 -20.43
C ALA A 140 -0.97 6.71 -19.41
N PHE A 141 -1.04 6.33 -18.13
CA PHE A 141 -1.50 7.22 -17.06
C PHE A 141 -0.54 8.40 -16.86
N LEU A 142 0.78 8.15 -16.86
CA LEU A 142 1.77 9.22 -16.72
C LEU A 142 1.74 10.20 -17.91
N HIS A 143 1.46 9.72 -19.13
CA HIS A 143 1.20 10.59 -20.29
C HIS A 143 -0.05 11.45 -20.09
N ARG A 144 -1.17 10.88 -19.60
CA ARG A 144 -2.40 11.65 -19.29
C ARG A 144 -2.15 12.72 -18.22
N LEU A 145 -1.27 12.46 -17.26
CA LEU A 145 -0.84 13.44 -16.25
C LEU A 145 0.14 14.50 -16.77
N GLY A 146 0.62 14.38 -18.02
CA GLY A 146 1.65 15.27 -18.56
C GLY A 146 3.00 15.13 -17.83
N ALA A 147 3.27 13.98 -17.21
CA ALA A 147 4.48 13.73 -16.44
C ALA A 147 5.66 13.25 -17.32
N VAL A 148 5.37 12.82 -18.55
CA VAL A 148 6.33 12.36 -19.56
C VAL A 148 5.93 12.93 -20.92
N ALA A 149 6.92 13.27 -21.75
CA ALA A 149 6.68 13.76 -23.10
C ALA A 149 6.09 12.64 -23.98
N ARG A 150 5.29 13.01 -24.97
CA ARG A 150 4.72 12.07 -25.95
C ARG A 150 5.80 11.46 -26.84
#